data_AF-A0A950PPI1-F1
#
_entry.id   AF-A0A950PPI1-F1
#
_cell.length_a   1.000
_cell.length_b   1.000
_cell.length_c   1.000
_cell.angle_alpha   90.00
_cell.angle_beta   90.00
_cell.angle_gamma   90.00
#
_symmetry.space_group_name_H-M   'P 1'
#
loop_
_entity.id
_entity.type
_entity.pdbx_description
1 polymer ?
#
loop_
_entity_poly.entity_id
_entity_poly.type
_entity_poly.pdbx_seq_one_letter_code
_entity_poly.pdbx_strand_id
1 'polypeptide(L)'
;MKLTEQNGSGENGSATLTDADGGVTVVITLSGAPAGAQPAHIHDGTCADLKGVAFGLKDVVNGSSTTTLAGTTVAALTAKPYAINVHESAANLGRYVACGDLTAPSSM
;
A
#
# COMPACT_ATOMS: atom_id res chain seq x y z
N MET A 1 -9.29 1.06 -1.41
CA MET A 1 -8.73 2.42 -1.55
C MET A 1 -8.01 2.55 -2.89
N LYS A 2 -7.91 3.78 -3.43
CA LYS A 2 -7.17 4.06 -4.68
C LYS A 2 -5.70 4.31 -4.38
N LEU A 3 -4.80 3.72 -5.17
CA LEU A 3 -3.38 4.07 -5.24
C LEU A 3 -3.18 5.00 -6.43
N THR A 4 -2.73 6.22 -6.17
CA THR A 4 -2.48 7.23 -7.19
C THR A 4 -1.00 7.26 -7.53
N GLU A 5 -0.72 7.45 -8.81
CA GLU A 5 0.61 7.66 -9.36
C GLU A 5 1.43 8.67 -8.56
N GLN A 6 2.71 8.37 -8.40
CA GLN A 6 3.70 9.26 -7.82
C GLN A 6 4.86 9.45 -8.79
N ASN A 7 5.44 10.65 -8.77
CA ASN A 7 6.71 10.95 -9.45
C ASN A 7 6.76 10.61 -10.95
N GLY A 8 5.62 10.69 -11.67
CA GLY A 8 5.58 10.42 -13.10
C GLY A 8 5.82 8.94 -13.45
N SER A 9 5.46 8.00 -12.56
CA SER A 9 5.67 6.57 -12.79
C SER A 9 4.76 5.98 -13.86
N GLY A 10 3.61 6.59 -14.12
CA GLY A 10 2.51 5.99 -14.88
C GLY A 10 1.78 4.84 -14.16
N GLU A 11 2.14 4.56 -12.89
CA GLU A 11 1.59 3.45 -12.12
C GLU A 11 0.41 3.90 -11.24
N ASN A 12 -0.73 3.23 -11.35
CA ASN A 12 -1.90 3.50 -10.51
C ASN A 12 -2.70 2.22 -10.26
N GLY A 13 -3.57 2.24 -9.26
CA GLY A 13 -4.40 1.07 -9.00
C GLY A 13 -5.17 1.16 -7.69
N SER A 14 -5.22 0.05 -6.96
CA SER A 14 -6.00 -0.06 -5.74
C SER A 14 -5.35 -0.96 -4.70
N ALA A 15 -5.73 -0.72 -3.45
CA ALA A 15 -5.49 -1.60 -2.33
C ALA A 15 -6.82 -1.99 -1.67
N THR A 16 -7.02 -3.27 -1.40
CA THR A 16 -8.19 -3.80 -0.69
C THR A 16 -7.72 -4.40 0.63
N LEU A 17 -8.38 -4.00 1.72
CA LEU A 17 -8.13 -4.49 3.06
C LEU A 17 -9.35 -5.31 3.49
N THR A 18 -9.11 -6.54 3.94
CA THR A 18 -10.17 -7.45 4.42
C THR A 18 -9.73 -8.05 5.75
N ASP A 19 -10.57 -7.97 6.79
CA ASP A 19 -10.29 -8.67 8.04
C ASP A 19 -10.18 -10.19 7.79
N ALA A 20 -9.22 -10.81 8.47
CA ALA A 20 -8.97 -12.24 8.48
C ALA A 20 -8.82 -12.69 9.95
N ASP A 21 -8.81 -14.00 10.20
CA ASP A 21 -8.66 -14.53 11.56
C ASP A 21 -7.36 -14.02 12.22
N GLY A 22 -7.51 -13.10 13.17
CA GLY A 22 -6.41 -12.47 13.90
C GLY A 22 -5.57 -11.48 13.08
N GLY A 23 -6.08 -10.96 11.95
CA GLY A 23 -5.30 -10.08 11.09
C GLY A 23 -6.08 -9.38 9.96
N VAL A 24 -5.33 -8.78 9.03
CA VAL A 24 -5.86 -8.14 7.82
C VAL A 24 -5.13 -8.67 6.59
N THR A 25 -5.89 -9.08 5.58
CA THR A 25 -5.35 -9.32 4.23
C THR A 25 -5.36 -8.02 3.44
N VAL A 26 -4.19 -7.63 2.95
CA VAL A 26 -3.93 -6.48 2.08
C VAL A 26 -3.64 -7.00 0.68
N VAL A 27 -4.50 -6.66 -0.28
CA VAL A 27 -4.31 -6.97 -1.70
C VAL A 27 -4.02 -5.68 -2.44
N ILE A 28 -2.92 -5.62 -3.19
CA ILE A 28 -2.55 -4.50 -4.04
C ILE A 28 -2.61 -4.95 -5.50
N THR A 29 -3.19 -4.11 -6.35
CA THR A 29 -3.16 -4.27 -7.81
C THR A 29 -2.77 -2.94 -8.45
N LEU A 30 -1.75 -2.95 -9.29
CA LEU A 30 -1.25 -1.80 -10.05
C LEU A 30 -1.33 -2.08 -11.55
N SER A 31 -1.76 -1.07 -12.29
CA SER A 31 -1.61 -0.96 -13.74
C SER A 31 -0.39 -0.10 -14.06
N GLY A 32 0.32 -0.43 -15.14
CA GLY A 32 1.54 0.28 -15.55
C GLY A 32 2.81 -0.17 -14.82
N ALA A 33 2.69 -1.08 -13.85
CA ALA A 33 3.84 -1.61 -13.12
C ALA A 33 4.80 -2.37 -14.06
N PRO A 34 6.12 -2.21 -13.90
CA PRO A 34 7.11 -2.96 -14.67
C PRO A 34 7.11 -4.45 -14.29
N ALA A 35 7.79 -5.25 -15.11
CA ALA A 35 8.14 -6.60 -14.70
C ALA A 35 9.14 -6.57 -13.54
N GLY A 36 8.95 -7.42 -12.53
CA GLY A 36 9.80 -7.50 -11.35
C GLY A 36 9.10 -7.09 -10.07
N ALA A 37 9.90 -7.03 -8.99
CA ALA A 37 9.43 -6.79 -7.63
C ALA A 37 9.63 -5.32 -7.22
N GLN A 38 8.57 -4.74 -6.68
CA GLN A 38 8.52 -3.39 -6.15
C GLN A 38 8.17 -3.42 -4.66
N PRO A 39 9.07 -2.99 -3.76
CA PRO A 39 8.79 -3.00 -2.32
C PRO A 39 7.57 -2.17 -1.97
N ALA A 40 6.77 -2.65 -1.01
CA ALA A 40 5.57 -1.94 -0.54
C ALA A 40 5.47 -1.94 0.98
N HIS A 41 4.94 -0.85 1.53
CA HIS A 41 4.83 -0.65 2.97
C HIS A 41 3.53 0.08 3.32
N ILE A 42 3.06 -0.12 4.55
CA ILE A 42 2.14 0.80 5.22
C ILE A 42 2.98 1.73 6.10
N HIS A 43 2.84 3.04 5.91
CA HIS A 43 3.49 4.09 6.69
C HIS A 43 2.49 4.85 7.54
N ASP A 44 2.88 5.28 8.74
CA ASP A 44 2.14 6.31 9.47
C ASP A 44 2.06 7.60 8.63
N GLY A 45 0.97 8.35 8.77
CA GLY A 45 0.76 9.61 8.04
C GLY A 45 -0.07 9.45 6.77
N THR A 46 0.19 10.29 5.78
CA THR A 46 -0.54 10.31 4.49
C THR A 46 0.45 10.29 3.33
N CYS A 47 -0.02 10.08 2.10
CA CYS A 47 0.82 10.17 0.91
C CYS A 47 1.48 11.54 0.71
N ALA A 48 0.91 12.60 1.26
CA ALA A 48 1.50 13.95 1.23
C ALA A 48 2.61 14.14 2.28
N ASP A 49 2.61 13.33 3.35
CA ASP A 49 3.56 13.42 4.46
C ASP A 49 3.77 12.04 5.10
N LEU A 50 4.49 11.18 4.38
CA LEU A 50 4.82 9.82 4.84
C LEU A 50 5.78 9.87 6.02
N LYS A 51 5.50 9.08 7.06
CA LYS A 51 6.34 8.93 8.24
C LYS A 51 7.01 7.55 8.25
N GLY A 52 7.31 7.03 9.44
CA GLY A 52 7.92 5.72 9.61
C GLY A 52 7.06 4.59 9.04
N VAL A 53 7.73 3.48 8.71
CA VAL A 53 7.06 2.24 8.32
C VAL A 53 6.36 1.64 9.53
N ALA A 54 5.05 1.42 9.40
CA ALA A 54 4.26 0.73 10.41
C ALA A 54 4.16 -0.78 10.12
N PHE A 55 4.01 -1.17 8.84
CA PHE A 55 3.95 -2.56 8.43
C PHE A 55 4.70 -2.78 7.11
N GLY A 56 5.50 -3.86 7.05
CA GLY A 56 6.03 -4.37 5.81
C GLY A 56 4.97 -5.15 5.03
N LEU A 57 4.91 -4.94 3.72
CA LEU A 57 4.09 -5.73 2.81
C LEU A 57 5.00 -6.60 1.93
N LYS A 58 4.43 -7.66 1.35
CA LYS A 58 5.10 -8.35 0.25
C LYS A 58 5.22 -7.41 -0.94
N ASP A 59 6.35 -7.53 -1.63
CA ASP A 59 6.60 -6.80 -2.86
C ASP A 59 5.44 -6.96 -3.85
N VAL A 60 5.13 -5.87 -4.54
CA VAL A 60 4.27 -5.88 -5.72
C VAL A 60 5.08 -6.48 -6.86
N VAL A 61 4.72 -7.70 -7.28
CA VAL A 61 5.40 -8.41 -8.36
C VAL A 61 4.52 -8.37 -9.58
N ASN A 62 5.02 -7.77 -10.67
CA ASN A 62 4.28 -7.61 -11.92
C ASN A 62 2.88 -6.98 -11.69
N GLY A 63 2.81 -5.96 -10.84
CA GLY A 63 1.58 -5.24 -10.54
C GLY A 63 0.63 -5.92 -9.54
N SER A 64 1.02 -6.98 -8.84
CA SER A 64 0.14 -7.61 -7.84
C SER A 64 0.88 -8.01 -6.56
N SER A 65 0.22 -7.86 -5.40
CA SER A 65 0.65 -8.47 -4.14
C SER A 65 -0.51 -8.82 -3.22
N THR A 66 -0.28 -9.82 -2.35
CA THR A 66 -1.19 -10.22 -1.26
C THR A 66 -0.39 -10.49 0.01
N THR A 67 -0.66 -9.71 1.05
CA THR A 67 -0.01 -9.80 2.36
C THR A 67 -1.06 -10.01 3.45
N THR A 68 -0.79 -10.89 4.41
CA THR A 68 -1.59 -11.00 5.64
C THR A 68 -0.81 -10.42 6.80
N LEU A 69 -1.36 -9.38 7.43
CA LEU A 69 -0.83 -8.73 8.62
C LEU A 69 -1.49 -9.32 9.86
N ALA A 70 -0.71 -9.87 10.79
CA ALA A 70 -1.24 -10.35 12.06
C ALA A 70 -1.36 -9.20 13.09
N GLY A 71 -2.31 -9.32 14.03
CA GLY A 71 -2.40 -8.42 15.19
C GLY A 71 -2.96 -7.03 14.89
N THR A 72 -3.63 -6.85 13.75
CA THR A 72 -4.32 -5.60 13.39
C THR A 72 -5.68 -5.92 12.77
N THR A 73 -6.50 -4.88 12.60
CA THR A 73 -7.82 -4.97 11.95
C THR A 73 -7.95 -3.86 10.93
N VAL A 74 -8.88 -4.01 9.98
CA VAL A 74 -9.18 -2.94 9.01
C VAL A 74 -9.60 -1.67 9.75
N ALA A 75 -10.37 -1.80 10.82
CA ALA A 75 -10.76 -0.69 11.68
C ALA A 75 -9.53 0.03 12.27
N ALA A 76 -8.54 -0.70 12.80
CA ALA A 76 -7.33 -0.09 13.35
C ALA A 76 -6.49 0.62 12.27
N LEU A 77 -6.37 0.01 11.08
CA LEU A 77 -5.62 0.58 9.95
C LEU A 77 -6.31 1.79 9.30
N THR A 78 -7.57 2.06 9.63
CA THR A 78 -8.35 3.18 9.09
C THR A 78 -8.80 4.18 10.16
N ALA A 79 -8.49 3.92 11.44
CA ALA A 79 -8.84 4.79 12.56
C ALA A 79 -7.90 6.01 12.71
N LYS A 80 -6.73 5.98 12.07
CA LYS A 80 -5.77 7.09 12.06
C LYS A 80 -5.06 7.17 10.71
N PRO A 81 -4.35 8.27 10.40
CA PRO A 81 -3.64 8.40 9.14
C PRO A 81 -2.60 7.30 8.95
N TYR A 82 -2.85 6.48 7.94
CA TYR A 82 -1.91 5.53 7.36
C TYR A 82 -1.96 5.66 5.84
N ALA A 83 -0.87 5.32 5.17
CA ALA A 83 -0.84 5.24 3.72
C ALA A 83 -0.08 4.00 3.25
N ILE A 84 -0.54 3.38 2.17
CA ILE A 84 0.24 2.39 1.43
C ILE A 84 1.13 3.14 0.45
N ASN A 85 2.43 2.83 0.46
CA ASN A 85 3.43 3.33 -0.46
C ASN A 85 4.08 2.16 -1.21
N VAL A 86 4.37 2.36 -2.50
CA VAL A 86 5.13 1.41 -3.33
C VAL A 86 6.37 2.13 -3.88
N HIS A 87 7.53 1.49 -3.72
CA HIS A 87 8.83 1.97 -4.20
C HIS A 87 9.11 1.46 -5.62
N GLU A 88 9.95 2.17 -6.37
CA GLU A 88 10.29 1.79 -7.75
C GLU A 88 10.99 0.43 -7.83
N SER A 89 11.97 0.17 -6.97
CA SER A 89 12.68 -1.10 -6.91
C SER A 89 13.54 -1.18 -5.63
N ALA A 90 14.06 -2.36 -5.33
CA ALA A 90 15.05 -2.54 -4.25
C ALA A 90 16.33 -1.70 -4.46
N ALA A 91 16.67 -1.37 -5.72
CA ALA A 91 17.82 -0.52 -6.04
C ALA A 91 17.52 0.98 -5.94
N ASN A 92 16.25 1.38 -5.98
CA ASN A 92 15.83 2.78 -5.88
C ASN A 92 14.64 2.97 -4.92
N LEU A 93 14.91 2.75 -3.62
CA LEU A 93 13.91 2.94 -2.56
C LEU A 93 13.49 4.40 -2.37
N GLY A 94 14.27 5.37 -2.84
CA GLY A 94 13.95 6.80 -2.70
C GLY A 94 12.85 7.28 -3.65
N ARG A 95 12.57 6.51 -4.72
CA ARG A 95 11.54 6.86 -5.70
C ARG A 95 10.26 6.08 -5.44
N TYR A 96 9.19 6.81 -5.13
CA TYR A 96 7.85 6.23 -4.98
C TYR A 96 7.12 6.19 -6.31
N VAL A 97 6.40 5.11 -6.57
CA VAL A 97 5.68 4.91 -7.85
C VAL A 97 4.17 5.01 -7.67
N ALA A 98 3.62 4.59 -6.53
CA ALA A 98 2.21 4.69 -6.25
C ALA A 98 1.99 4.87 -4.74
N CYS A 99 0.96 5.62 -4.37
CA CYS A 99 0.57 5.79 -2.97
C CYS A 99 -0.94 5.98 -2.81
N GLY A 100 -1.52 5.46 -1.73
CA GLY A 100 -2.90 5.77 -1.35
C GLY A 100 -3.12 5.77 0.16
N ASP A 101 -3.85 6.77 0.63
CA ASP A 101 -4.26 6.89 2.02
C ASP A 101 -5.26 5.78 2.41
N LEU A 102 -5.08 5.21 3.60
CA LEU A 102 -5.99 4.25 4.19
C LEU A 102 -7.11 5.00 4.90
N THR A 103 -8.24 5.12 4.23
CA THR A 103 -9.46 5.70 4.79
C THR A 103 -10.45 4.61 5.17
N ALA A 104 -11.32 4.87 6.16
CA ALA A 104 -12.43 3.96 6.42
C ALA A 104 -13.22 3.71 5.11
N PRO A 105 -13.67 2.48 4.84
CA PRO A 105 -14.53 2.22 3.70
C PRO A 105 -15.75 3.15 3.84
N SER A 106 -16.01 3.95 2.81
CA SER A 106 -17.17 4.84 2.81
C SER A 106 -18.40 3.99 3.10
N SER A 107 -19.04 4.24 4.25
CA SER A 107 -20.34 3.64 4.55
C SER A 107 -21.27 4.06 3.40
N MET A 108 -21.74 3.07 2.62
CA MET A 108 -22.87 3.31 1.72
C MET A 108 -24.14 3.53 2.53
#